data_AF-A0A448PXK6-F1
#
_entry.id   AF-A0A448PXK6-F1
#
_cell.length_a   1.000
_cell.length_b   1.000
_cell.length_c   1.000
_cell.angle_alpha   90.00
_cell.angle_beta   90.00
_cell.angle_gamma   90.00
#
_symmetry.space_group_name_H-M   'P 1'
#
loop_
_entity.id
_entity.type
_entity.pdbx_description
1 polymer ?
#
loop_
_entity_poly.entity_id
_entity_poly.type
_entity_poly.pdbx_seq_one_letter_code
_entity_poly.pdbx_strand_id
1 'polypeptide(L)'
;MNIIDVLEGSQFVKIMQKGLMLNELNQNISRLFPQEFKGLFRLGSITDGKLFIEVKSAVVRQGILFRQRELLTAIQPTYPEVKGFEIKINPELTC
;
A
#
# COMPACT_ATOMS: atom_id res chain seq x y z
N MET A 1 -8.64 -37.03 7.98
CA MET A 1 -7.94 -36.03 7.16
C MET A 1 -8.40 -34.68 7.66
N ASN A 2 -7.55 -33.94 8.36
CA ASN A 2 -7.92 -32.71 9.06
C ASN A 2 -7.90 -31.55 8.06
N ILE A 3 -8.94 -30.70 8.05
CA ILE A 3 -9.02 -29.52 7.15
C ILE A 3 -7.79 -28.60 7.31
N ILE A 4 -7.17 -28.63 8.50
CA ILE A 4 -5.98 -27.85 8.83
C ILE A 4 -4.75 -28.32 8.04
N ASP A 5 -4.54 -29.62 7.85
CA ASP A 5 -3.38 -30.16 7.10
C ASP A 5 -3.46 -29.85 5.59
N VAL A 6 -4.68 -29.77 5.03
CA VAL A 6 -4.89 -29.40 3.62
C VAL A 6 -4.67 -27.90 3.39
N LEU A 7 -4.87 -27.08 4.43
CA LEU A 7 -4.75 -25.63 4.34
C LEU A 7 -3.29 -25.16 4.43
N GLU A 8 -2.43 -25.80 5.24
CA GLU A 8 -1.06 -25.35 5.52
C GLU A 8 -0.16 -25.21 4.28
N GLY A 9 -0.41 -25.97 3.21
CA GLY A 9 0.29 -25.84 1.92
C GLY A 9 -0.50 -25.13 0.81
N SER A 10 -1.74 -24.72 1.09
CA SER A 10 -2.69 -24.28 0.06
C SER A 10 -2.40 -22.88 -0.50
N GLN A 11 -2.81 -22.64 -1.75
CA GLN A 11 -2.81 -21.30 -2.34
C GLN A 11 -3.61 -20.29 -1.50
N PHE A 12 -4.62 -20.75 -0.76
CA PHE A 12 -5.45 -19.91 0.09
C PHE A 12 -4.67 -19.30 1.26
N VAL A 13 -3.84 -20.09 1.95
CA VAL A 13 -2.98 -19.55 3.03
C VAL A 13 -2.02 -18.50 2.50
N LYS A 14 -1.44 -18.71 1.31
CA LYS A 14 -0.57 -17.72 0.65
C LYS A 14 -1.32 -16.43 0.31
N ILE A 15 -2.58 -16.52 -0.13
CA ILE A 15 -3.43 -15.37 -0.42
C ILE A 15 -3.77 -14.61 0.87
N MET A 16 -4.15 -15.31 1.94
CA MET A 16 -4.43 -14.67 3.23
C MET A 16 -3.21 -13.95 3.80
N GLN A 17 -2.04 -14.61 3.81
CA GLN A 17 -0.80 -14.00 4.28
C GLN A 17 -0.45 -12.74 3.50
N LYS A 18 -0.60 -12.75 2.17
CA LYS A 18 -0.43 -11.55 1.34
C LYS A 18 -1.43 -10.46 1.73
N GLY A 19 -2.70 -10.81 1.96
CA GLY A 19 -3.72 -9.85 2.40
C GLY A 19 -3.36 -9.19 3.73
N LEU A 20 -2.90 -9.97 4.70
CA LEU A 20 -2.46 -9.46 6.01
C LEU A 20 -1.26 -8.52 5.87
N MET A 21 -0.24 -8.93 5.11
CA MET A 21 0.95 -8.10 4.84
C MET A 21 0.58 -6.76 4.18
N LEU A 22 -0.33 -6.78 3.20
CA LEU A 22 -0.80 -5.56 2.53
C LEU A 22 -1.55 -4.65 3.50
N ASN A 23 -2.39 -5.21 4.37
CA ASN A 23 -3.13 -4.43 5.35
C ASN A 23 -2.20 -3.78 6.38
N GLU A 24 -1.20 -4.50 6.89
CA GLU A 24 -0.19 -3.95 7.80
C GLU A 24 0.62 -2.83 7.14
N LEU A 25 1.09 -3.06 5.91
CA LEU A 25 1.78 -2.03 5.13
C LEU A 25 0.91 -0.80 4.94
N ASN A 26 -0.37 -1.01 4.58
CA ASN A 26 -1.32 0.08 4.41
C ASN A 26 -1.50 0.87 5.72
N GLN A 27 -1.66 0.21 6.86
CA GLN A 27 -1.81 0.88 8.16
C GLN A 27 -0.56 1.63 8.59
N ASN A 28 0.62 1.05 8.41
CA ASN A 28 1.88 1.64 8.86
C ASN A 28 2.21 2.89 8.05
N ILE A 29 2.14 2.78 6.73
CA ILE A 29 2.54 3.87 5.85
C ILE A 29 1.46 4.95 5.77
N SER A 30 0.16 4.61 5.82
CA SER A 30 -0.91 5.63 5.73
C SER A 30 -0.87 6.65 6.87
N ARG A 31 -0.30 6.30 8.04
CA ARG A 31 -0.11 7.23 9.16
C ARG A 31 0.92 8.33 8.87
N LEU A 32 1.80 8.11 7.88
CA LEU A 32 2.82 9.07 7.44
C LEU A 32 2.25 10.09 6.45
N PHE A 33 1.08 9.81 5.86
CA PHE A 33 0.43 10.73 4.94
C PHE A 33 -0.33 11.83 5.71
N PRO A 34 -0.35 13.07 5.20
CA PRO A 34 -1.18 14.13 5.75
C PRO A 34 -2.65 13.73 5.87
N GLN A 35 -3.33 14.18 6.93
CA GLN A 35 -4.73 13.82 7.23
C GLN A 35 -5.70 14.18 6.09
N GLU A 36 -5.38 15.20 5.29
CA GLU A 36 -6.15 15.60 4.10
C GLU A 36 -6.27 14.49 3.04
N PHE A 37 -5.37 13.50 3.04
CA PHE A 37 -5.42 12.34 2.15
C PHE A 37 -6.17 11.15 2.71
N LYS A 38 -6.61 11.19 3.98
CA LYS A 38 -7.27 10.06 4.63
C LYS A 38 -8.53 9.65 3.86
N GLY A 39 -8.63 8.37 3.53
CA GLY A 39 -9.77 7.82 2.77
C GLY A 39 -9.79 8.23 1.29
N LEU A 40 -8.72 8.85 0.77
CA LEU A 40 -8.58 9.23 -0.64
C LEU A 40 -7.57 8.37 -1.41
N PHE A 41 -6.88 7.47 -0.72
CA PHE A 41 -5.94 6.52 -1.31
C PHE A 41 -5.95 5.17 -0.59
N ARG A 42 -5.38 4.16 -1.24
CA ARG A 42 -5.07 2.85 -0.67
C ARG A 42 -3.67 2.44 -1.11
N LEU A 43 -2.90 1.88 -0.20
CA LEU A 43 -1.57 1.35 -0.50
C LEU A 43 -1.65 -0.09 -0.96
N GLY A 44 -0.88 -0.41 -1.99
CA GLY A 44 -0.70 -1.76 -2.50
C GLY A 44 0.65 -2.34 -2.13
N SER A 45 1.11 -3.29 -2.94
CA SER A 45 2.42 -3.91 -2.78
C SER A 45 3.56 -2.95 -3.11
N ILE A 46 4.76 -3.32 -2.66
CA ILE A 46 6.00 -2.77 -3.17
C ILE A 46 6.48 -3.69 -4.31
N THR A 47 6.78 -3.12 -5.47
CA THR A 47 7.25 -3.88 -6.66
C THR A 47 8.32 -3.05 -7.36
N ASP A 48 9.46 -3.66 -7.66
CA ASP A 48 10.62 -3.00 -8.29
C ASP A 48 11.05 -1.70 -7.58
N GLY A 49 10.97 -1.72 -6.24
CA GLY A 49 11.29 -0.58 -5.38
C GLY A 49 10.29 0.57 -5.46
N LYS A 50 9.09 0.35 -6.01
CA LYS A 50 8.01 1.34 -6.01
C LYS A 50 6.87 0.87 -5.13
N LEU A 51 6.39 1.75 -4.27
CA LEU A 51 5.16 1.54 -3.52
C LEU A 51 3.97 1.87 -4.42
N PHE A 52 3.09 0.89 -4.62
CA PHE A 52 1.85 1.11 -5.37
C PHE A 52 0.84 1.90 -4.54
N ILE A 53 0.23 2.91 -5.15
CA ILE A 53 -0.77 3.77 -4.52
C ILE A 53 -1.95 3.93 -5.48
N GLU A 54 -3.12 3.51 -5.05
CA GLU A 54 -4.37 3.79 -5.75
C GLU A 54 -5.02 5.03 -5.13
N VAL A 55 -5.46 5.98 -5.97
CA VAL A 55 -6.01 7.27 -5.50
C VAL A 55 -7.34 7.61 -6.16
N LYS A 56 -8.23 8.32 -5.44
CA LYS A 56 -9.55 8.71 -5.96
C LYS A 56 -9.52 9.67 -7.15
N SER A 57 -8.49 10.52 -7.27
CA SER A 57 -8.48 11.57 -8.29
C SER A 57 -7.07 12.03 -8.69
N ALA A 58 -7.00 12.77 -9.80
CA ALA A 58 -5.76 13.43 -10.22
C ALA A 58 -5.27 14.47 -9.20
N VAL A 59 -6.17 15.14 -8.49
CA VAL A 59 -5.81 16.11 -7.44
C VAL A 59 -5.06 15.40 -6.31
N VAL A 60 -5.55 14.24 -5.88
CA VAL A 60 -4.89 13.41 -4.86
C VAL A 60 -3.52 12.94 -5.34
N ARG A 61 -3.42 12.46 -6.59
CA ARG A 61 -2.13 12.08 -7.21
C ARG A 61 -1.13 13.23 -7.14
N GLN A 62 -1.53 14.44 -7.55
CA GLN A 62 -0.63 15.58 -7.55
C GLN A 62 -0.24 16.03 -6.14
N GLY A 63 -1.16 15.96 -5.18
CA GLY A 63 -0.85 16.23 -3.78
C GLY A 63 0.21 15.28 -3.22
N ILE A 64 0.13 13.98 -3.54
CA ILE A 64 1.14 12.99 -3.14
C ILE A 64 2.48 13.25 -3.82
N LEU A 65 2.48 13.50 -5.14
CA LEU A 65 3.71 13.78 -5.90
C LEU A 65 4.41 15.06 -5.41
N PHE A 66 3.65 16.08 -5.05
CA PHE A 66 4.19 17.32 -4.48
C PHE A 66 4.99 17.07 -3.20
N ARG A 67 4.56 16.12 -2.37
CA ARG A 67 5.22 15.72 -1.12
C ARG A 67 6.09 14.47 -1.25
N GLN A 68 6.41 14.03 -2.46
CA GLN A 68 7.05 12.74 -2.69
C GLN A 68 8.37 12.59 -1.91
N ARG A 69 9.21 13.62 -1.91
CA ARG A 69 10.48 13.59 -1.19
C ARG A 69 10.28 13.39 0.31
N GLU A 70 9.37 14.14 0.92
CA GLU A 70 9.03 14.05 2.35
C GLU A 70 8.51 12.65 2.70
N LEU A 71 7.58 12.14 1.92
CA LEU A 71 6.99 10.80 2.13
C LEU A 71 8.04 9.70 1.98
N LEU A 72 8.90 9.76 0.95
CA LEU A 72 9.98 8.79 0.78
C LEU A 72 10.97 8.82 1.95
N THR A 73 11.35 10.01 2.42
CA THR A 73 12.23 10.14 3.60
C THR A 73 11.59 9.56 4.85
N ALA A 74 10.28 9.68 5.03
CA ALA A 74 9.57 9.10 6.17
C ALA A 74 9.40 7.56 6.07
N ILE A 75 9.25 7.02 4.86
CA ILE A 75 9.02 5.59 4.61
C ILE A 75 10.31 4.78 4.65
N GLN A 76 11.42 5.32 4.12
CA GLN A 76 12.67 4.59 3.91
C GLN A 76 13.35 4.00 5.17
N PRO A 77 13.24 4.59 6.38
CA PRO A 77 13.77 3.96 7.59
C PRO A 77 13.19 2.57 7.86
N THR A 78 11.94 2.35 7.48
CA THR A 78 11.24 1.06 7.66
C THR A 78 11.21 0.23 6.38
N TYR A 79 11.11 0.89 5.23
CA TYR A 79 11.03 0.25 3.90
C TYR A 79 12.10 0.83 2.95
N PRO A 80 13.39 0.48 3.17
CA PRO A 80 14.51 1.07 2.41
C PRO A 80 14.49 0.72 0.92
N GLU A 81 13.78 -0.33 0.53
CA GLU A 81 13.56 -0.71 -0.86
C GLU A 81 12.68 0.29 -1.63
N VAL A 82 11.89 1.11 -0.94
CA VAL A 82 10.98 2.08 -1.56
C VAL A 82 11.76 3.31 -2.04
N LYS A 83 11.93 3.38 -3.36
CA LYS A 83 12.64 4.44 -4.08
C LYS A 83 11.69 5.39 -4.80
N GLY A 84 10.41 5.05 -4.91
CA GLY A 84 9.41 5.86 -5.58
C GLY A 84 8.00 5.34 -5.41
N PHE A 85 7.07 6.01 -6.07
CA PHE A 85 5.64 5.66 -6.06
C PHE A 85 5.17 5.30 -7.46
N GLU A 86 4.32 4.28 -7.53
CA GLU A 86 3.51 3.99 -8.71
C GLU A 86 2.07 4.34 -8.40
N ILE A 87 1.59 5.48 -8.92
CA ILE A 87 0.29 6.03 -8.55
C ILE A 87 -0.72 5.85 -9.68
N LYS A 88 -1.78 5.09 -9.40
CA LYS A 88 -2.91 4.85 -10.31
C LYS A 88 -4.15 5.59 -9.82
N ILE A 89 -4.83 6.29 -10.73
CA ILE A 89 -6.12 6.95 -10.43
C ILE A 89 -7.24 5.92 -10.62
N ASN A 90 -8.08 5.79 -9.60
CA ASN A 90 -9.30 5.00 -9.62
C ASN A 90 -10.45 5.85 -8.99
N PRO A 91 -11.32 6.46 -9.81
CA PRO A 91 -12.45 7.25 -9.33
C PRO A 91 -13.45 6.46 -8.47
N GLU A 92 -13.54 5.14 -8.69
CA GLU A 92 -14.43 4.21 -7.97
C GLU A 92 -13.82 3.71 -6.66
N LEU A 93 -12.64 4.20 -6.28
CA LEU A 93 -11.96 3.78 -5.07
C LEU A 93 -12.85 4.04 -3.85
N THR A 94 -13.13 2.99 -3.09
CA THR A 94 -13.81 3.06 -1.79
C THR A 94 -12.80 2.67 -0.71
N CYS A 95 -12.55 3.55 0.26
CA CYS A 95 -11.57 3.36 1.33
C CYS A 95 -12.24 3.28 2.70
#